data_AF-A0A2I1ESX7-F1
#
_entry.id   AF-A0A2I1ESX7-F1
#
_cell.length_a   1.000
_cell.length_b   1.000
_cell.length_c   1.000
_cell.angle_alpha   90.00
_cell.angle_beta   90.00
_cell.angle_gamma   90.00
#
_symmetry.space_group_name_H-M   'P 1'
#
loop_
_entity.id
_entity.type
_entity.pdbx_description
1 polymer ?
#
loop_
_entity_poly.entity_id
_entity_poly.type
_entity_poly.pdbx_seq_one_letter_code
_entity_poly.pdbx_strand_id
1 'polypeptide(L)'
;LRKILDEYPDGSQVLREILQNSDDSKSTEQIFILDHNTYPSNSLLEPEEDSYERTNLKLDRYQGPALLAKNNTIFEERDFESLLKLADSEKQDQFDKIGVMGVGFNSIYHITDSPSFITGENYVILDPHEWYFDGGVKFNFVDDNLAEEYPDQFAPFGIPCDRSFKGTLFRYPLRTDEDSIDSKISDKVYKPDEILEMFHKF
;
A
#
# COMPACT_ATOMS: atom_id res chain seq x y z
N LEU A 1 13.62 -1.12 -7.31
CA LEU A 1 12.64 -2.17 -6.97
C LEU A 1 12.77 -3.48 -7.75
N ARG A 2 12.44 -3.59 -9.05
CA ARG A 2 12.46 -4.91 -9.76
C ARG A 2 13.74 -5.73 -9.60
N LYS A 3 14.91 -5.08 -9.74
CA LYS A 3 16.22 -5.76 -9.61
C LYS A 3 16.48 -6.38 -8.24
N ILE A 4 15.88 -5.82 -7.19
CA ILE A 4 16.09 -6.25 -5.80
C ILE A 4 14.91 -7.06 -5.28
N LEU A 5 13.76 -7.08 -5.97
CA LEU A 5 12.55 -7.77 -5.54
C LEU A 5 12.78 -9.28 -5.35
N ASP A 6 13.65 -9.86 -6.19
CA ASP A 6 14.08 -11.27 -6.11
C ASP A 6 14.88 -11.59 -4.83
N GLU A 7 15.45 -10.58 -4.17
CA GLU A 7 16.17 -10.72 -2.90
C GLU A 7 15.22 -10.67 -1.69
N TYR A 8 13.96 -10.25 -1.91
CA TYR A 8 12.95 -10.16 -0.85
C TYR A 8 12.08 -11.41 -0.75
N PRO A 9 11.62 -11.74 0.47
CA PRO A 9 10.76 -12.90 0.67
C PRO A 9 9.45 -12.79 -0.12
N ASP A 10 9.01 -13.92 -0.69
CA ASP A 10 7.80 -14.04 -1.50
C ASP A 10 6.83 -15.09 -0.91
N GLY A 11 5.59 -15.11 -1.37
CA GLY A 11 4.54 -15.99 -0.87
C GLY A 11 4.23 -15.73 0.61
N SER A 12 4.03 -16.79 1.40
CA SER A 12 3.65 -16.66 2.81
C SER A 12 4.68 -15.93 3.68
N GLN A 13 5.92 -15.74 3.19
CA GLN A 13 6.92 -14.93 3.87
C GLN A 13 6.60 -13.44 3.85
N VAL A 14 5.89 -12.92 2.83
CA VAL A 14 5.41 -11.53 2.80
C VAL A 14 4.57 -11.22 4.04
N LEU A 15 3.72 -12.17 4.47
CA LEU A 15 2.91 -12.03 5.68
C LEU A 15 3.75 -11.97 6.95
N ARG A 16 4.91 -12.67 6.98
CA ARG A 16 5.85 -12.62 8.10
C ARG A 16 6.55 -11.27 8.16
N GLU A 17 6.91 -10.68 7.04
CA GLU A 17 7.49 -9.32 7.00
C GLU A 17 6.48 -8.26 7.47
N ILE A 18 5.19 -8.38 7.08
CA ILE A 18 4.14 -7.48 7.59
C ILE A 18 3.94 -7.65 9.10
N LEU A 19 3.96 -8.90 9.59
CA LEU A 19 3.88 -9.17 11.03
C LEU A 19 5.09 -8.57 11.76
N GLN A 20 6.31 -8.75 11.24
CA GLN A 20 7.53 -8.20 11.82
C GLN A 20 7.48 -6.68 11.90
N ASN A 21 6.99 -6.00 10.86
CA ASN A 21 6.79 -4.54 10.90
C ASN A 21 5.84 -4.10 12.02
N SER A 22 4.81 -4.91 12.30
CA SER A 22 3.88 -4.64 13.40
C SER A 22 4.50 -4.92 14.77
N ASP A 23 5.35 -5.95 14.87
CA ASP A 23 6.12 -6.21 16.09
C ASP A 23 7.15 -5.10 16.36
N ASP A 24 7.82 -4.61 15.32
CA ASP A 24 8.83 -3.53 15.40
C ASP A 24 8.20 -2.19 15.81
N SER A 25 6.96 -1.93 15.39
CA SER A 25 6.16 -0.78 15.87
C SER A 25 5.58 -0.99 17.27
N LYS A 26 5.82 -2.16 17.89
CA LYS A 26 5.30 -2.58 19.20
C LYS A 26 3.77 -2.73 19.23
N SER A 27 3.18 -3.11 18.10
CA SER A 27 1.77 -3.45 18.06
C SER A 27 1.51 -4.71 18.88
N THR A 28 0.32 -4.79 19.46
CA THR A 28 -0.12 -5.99 20.20
C THR A 28 -1.08 -6.84 19.38
N GLU A 29 -1.43 -6.41 18.16
CA GLU A 29 -2.33 -7.14 17.27
C GLU A 29 -1.93 -6.94 15.80
N GLN A 30 -2.03 -8.00 15.02
CA GLN A 30 -1.94 -7.94 13.57
C GLN A 30 -3.08 -8.78 12.99
N ILE A 31 -3.91 -8.16 12.15
CA ILE A 31 -5.07 -8.79 11.53
C ILE A 31 -4.86 -8.74 10.02
N PHE A 32 -4.88 -9.92 9.38
CA PHE A 32 -4.90 -10.05 7.94
C PHE A 32 -6.31 -10.33 7.43
N ILE A 33 -6.71 -9.64 6.37
CA ILE A 33 -8.02 -9.82 5.73
C ILE A 33 -7.78 -9.96 4.23
N LEU A 34 -8.33 -11.03 3.64
CA LEU A 34 -8.44 -11.14 2.19
C LEU A 34 -9.76 -10.52 1.76
N ASP A 35 -9.69 -9.36 1.12
CA ASP A 35 -10.84 -8.67 0.56
C ASP A 35 -11.06 -9.12 -0.89
N HIS A 36 -12.18 -9.80 -1.15
CA HIS A 36 -12.56 -10.27 -2.48
C HIS A 36 -13.39 -9.24 -3.28
N ASN A 37 -13.71 -8.09 -2.68
CA ASN A 37 -14.62 -7.14 -3.29
C ASN A 37 -13.98 -6.38 -4.46
N THR A 38 -14.84 -5.84 -5.32
CA THR A 38 -14.50 -4.80 -6.28
C THR A 38 -15.38 -3.60 -5.99
N TYR A 39 -14.77 -2.44 -5.86
CA TYR A 39 -15.44 -1.21 -5.45
C TYR A 39 -15.73 -0.33 -6.67
N PRO A 40 -16.71 0.58 -6.58
CA PRO A 40 -16.94 1.58 -7.62
C PRO A 40 -15.72 2.50 -7.80
N SER A 41 -15.66 3.20 -8.92
CA SER A 41 -14.53 4.06 -9.30
C SER A 41 -14.98 5.41 -9.91
N ASN A 42 -16.18 5.85 -9.56
CA ASN A 42 -16.77 7.08 -10.09
C ASN A 42 -16.24 8.32 -9.39
N SER A 43 -15.79 8.20 -8.13
CA SER A 43 -15.36 9.30 -7.30
C SER A 43 -14.06 8.96 -6.55
N LEU A 44 -12.96 9.00 -7.30
CA LEU A 44 -11.59 8.75 -6.84
C LEU A 44 -10.80 10.05 -6.82
N LEU A 45 -9.69 10.07 -6.07
CA LEU A 45 -8.77 11.20 -6.09
C LEU A 45 -8.26 11.43 -7.53
N GLU A 46 -8.17 12.70 -7.91
CA GLU A 46 -7.54 13.08 -9.18
C GLU A 46 -6.08 13.47 -8.90
N PRO A 47 -5.09 12.84 -9.56
CA PRO A 47 -3.69 13.22 -9.41
C PRO A 47 -3.44 14.63 -9.93
N GLU A 48 -2.34 15.27 -9.51
CA GLU A 48 -1.94 16.56 -10.06
C GLU A 48 -1.70 16.47 -11.59
N GLU A 49 -2.10 17.51 -12.34
CA GLU A 49 -2.19 17.47 -13.81
C GLU A 49 -0.88 17.07 -14.50
N ASP A 50 0.28 17.47 -13.95
CA ASP A 50 1.60 17.24 -14.56
C ASP A 50 2.06 15.76 -14.58
N SER A 51 1.57 14.93 -13.65
CA SER A 51 1.83 13.48 -13.63
C SER A 51 0.80 12.71 -14.46
N TYR A 52 -0.46 13.14 -14.43
CA TYR A 52 -1.58 12.50 -15.12
C TYR A 52 -1.43 12.51 -16.66
N GLU A 53 -0.90 13.59 -17.26
CA GLU A 53 -0.65 13.65 -18.71
C GLU A 53 0.37 12.60 -19.19
N ARG A 54 1.24 12.10 -18.30
CA ARG A 54 2.36 11.24 -18.68
C ARG A 54 1.95 9.78 -18.88
N THR A 55 0.86 9.32 -18.24
CA THR A 55 0.57 7.89 -18.14
C THR A 55 -0.81 7.49 -18.66
N ASN A 56 -1.80 8.39 -18.65
CA ASN A 56 -3.21 8.07 -18.96
C ASN A 56 -3.75 6.88 -18.13
N LEU A 57 -3.19 6.66 -16.93
CA LEU A 57 -3.61 5.64 -15.99
C LEU A 57 -4.51 6.29 -14.94
N LYS A 58 -5.53 5.54 -14.47
CA LYS A 58 -6.47 5.99 -13.44
C LYS A 58 -6.34 5.13 -12.20
N LEU A 59 -6.70 5.66 -11.02
CA LEU A 59 -6.66 4.94 -9.75
C LEU A 59 -7.69 3.80 -9.66
N ASP A 60 -8.59 3.68 -10.64
CA ASP A 60 -9.61 2.64 -10.72
C ASP A 60 -9.06 1.21 -10.74
N ARG A 61 -7.85 1.01 -11.27
CA ARG A 61 -7.13 -0.27 -11.23
C ARG A 61 -6.93 -0.81 -9.80
N TYR A 62 -6.88 0.07 -8.80
CA TYR A 62 -6.66 -0.30 -7.41
C TYR A 62 -7.95 -0.58 -6.61
N GLN A 63 -9.11 -0.54 -7.28
CA GLN A 63 -10.43 -0.80 -6.69
C GLN A 63 -10.83 -2.29 -6.67
N GLY A 64 -9.94 -3.19 -7.09
CA GLY A 64 -10.17 -4.64 -7.12
C GLY A 64 -9.92 -5.36 -5.76
N PRO A 65 -9.83 -6.70 -5.77
CA PRO A 65 -9.47 -7.48 -4.60
C PRO A 65 -8.14 -7.05 -3.97
N ALA A 66 -7.97 -7.23 -2.67
CA ALA A 66 -6.79 -6.78 -1.94
C ALA A 66 -6.46 -7.66 -0.74
N LEU A 67 -5.18 -7.66 -0.35
CA LEU A 67 -4.76 -8.04 0.99
C LEU A 67 -4.84 -6.80 1.89
N LEU A 68 -5.58 -6.88 2.99
CA LEU A 68 -5.54 -5.87 4.04
C LEU A 68 -4.73 -6.35 5.24
N ALA A 69 -4.01 -5.43 5.87
CA ALA A 69 -3.25 -5.67 7.08
C ALA A 69 -3.51 -4.56 8.09
N LYS A 70 -4.08 -4.91 9.24
CA LYS A 70 -4.43 -3.96 10.30
C LYS A 70 -3.65 -4.23 11.58
N ASN A 71 -3.11 -3.17 12.17
CA ASN A 71 -2.51 -3.20 13.49
C ASN A 71 -2.98 -2.02 14.36
N ASN A 72 -2.66 -2.05 15.65
CA ASN A 72 -3.11 -1.03 16.61
C ASN A 72 -2.07 0.07 16.92
N THR A 73 -1.06 0.21 16.08
CA THR A 73 -0.04 1.28 16.18
C THR A 73 -0.30 2.36 15.16
N ILE A 74 -0.03 3.62 15.52
CA ILE A 74 -0.16 4.78 14.64
C ILE A 74 1.25 5.19 14.22
N PHE A 75 1.45 5.45 12.94
CA PHE A 75 2.72 5.95 12.40
C PHE A 75 2.98 7.38 12.87
N GLU A 76 4.23 7.64 13.26
CA GLU A 76 4.72 8.97 13.59
C GLU A 76 5.37 9.63 12.35
N GLU A 77 5.59 10.95 12.38
CA GLU A 77 6.16 11.70 11.24
C GLU A 77 7.46 11.08 10.69
N ARG A 78 8.33 10.61 11.60
CA ARG A 78 9.60 9.94 11.25
C ARG A 78 9.41 8.63 10.48
N ASP A 79 8.30 7.93 10.71
CA ASP A 79 7.98 6.66 10.06
C ASP A 79 7.58 6.93 8.61
N PHE A 80 6.79 7.99 8.37
CA PHE A 80 6.44 8.42 7.01
C PHE A 80 7.65 8.90 6.22
N GLU A 81 8.54 9.70 6.82
CA GLU A 81 9.76 10.14 6.13
C GLU A 81 10.63 8.95 5.70
N SER A 82 10.71 7.93 6.56
CA SER A 82 11.48 6.72 6.27
C SER A 82 10.80 5.89 5.17
N LEU A 83 9.48 5.76 5.22
CA LEU A 83 8.68 5.03 4.25
C LEU A 83 8.74 5.65 2.85
N LEU A 84 8.53 6.96 2.74
CA LEU A 84 8.56 7.68 1.45
C LEU A 84 9.96 7.64 0.84
N LYS A 85 11.03 7.71 1.66
CA LYS A 85 12.40 7.54 1.20
C LYS A 85 12.69 6.12 0.67
N LEU A 86 12.04 5.09 1.20
CA LEU A 86 12.14 3.72 0.69
C LEU A 86 11.40 3.53 -0.64
N ALA A 87 10.27 4.23 -0.80
CA ALA A 87 9.49 4.22 -2.04
C ALA A 87 10.18 4.99 -3.18
N ASP A 88 10.96 6.03 -2.86
CA ASP A 88 11.78 6.79 -3.81
C ASP A 88 12.87 5.89 -4.44
N SER A 89 12.64 5.56 -5.71
CA SER A 89 13.42 4.58 -6.46
C SER A 89 14.86 5.02 -6.76
N GLU A 90 15.16 6.33 -6.76
CA GLU A 90 16.49 6.87 -7.09
C GLU A 90 17.50 6.76 -5.95
N LYS A 91 17.03 6.61 -4.70
CA LYS A 91 17.89 6.59 -3.51
C LYS A 91 18.14 5.19 -2.94
N GLN A 92 17.54 4.15 -3.53
CA GLN A 92 17.58 2.77 -3.01
C GLN A 92 19.00 2.18 -2.88
N ASP A 93 19.99 2.67 -3.62
CA ASP A 93 21.40 2.23 -3.54
C ASP A 93 22.11 2.63 -2.21
N GLN A 94 21.48 3.41 -1.33
CA GLN A 94 22.09 3.86 -0.06
C GLN A 94 21.57 3.14 1.19
N PHE A 95 20.61 2.21 1.07
CA PHE A 95 19.90 1.65 2.22
C PHE A 95 20.55 0.37 2.76
N ASP A 96 21.80 0.46 3.18
CA ASP A 96 22.46 -0.64 3.91
C ASP A 96 22.07 -0.70 5.40
N LYS A 97 21.43 0.34 5.95
CA LYS A 97 20.99 0.39 7.36
C LYS A 97 19.89 1.43 7.59
N ILE A 98 18.61 1.05 7.57
CA ILE A 98 17.56 1.89 8.19
C ILE A 98 16.67 1.03 9.08
N GLY A 99 16.44 1.53 10.30
CA GLY A 99 15.63 0.89 11.33
C GLY A 99 14.13 1.17 11.21
N VAL A 100 13.38 0.49 12.08
CA VAL A 100 11.92 0.46 12.30
C VAL A 100 11.09 -0.06 11.12
N MET A 101 11.43 0.28 9.88
CA MET A 101 10.86 -0.39 8.70
C MET A 101 11.94 -1.26 8.09
N GLY A 102 11.86 -2.54 8.42
CA GLY A 102 12.81 -3.53 7.94
C GLY A 102 12.90 -3.53 6.42
N VAL A 103 14.04 -4.00 5.92
CA VAL A 103 14.31 -4.33 4.52
C VAL A 103 13.07 -5.02 3.91
N GLY A 104 12.40 -5.91 4.65
CA GLY A 104 11.17 -6.61 4.27
C GLY A 104 9.93 -5.80 3.88
N PHE A 105 9.83 -4.48 4.10
CA PHE A 105 8.68 -3.71 3.60
C PHE A 105 8.51 -3.86 2.09
N ASN A 106 9.60 -3.89 1.32
CA ASN A 106 9.54 -4.02 -0.14
C ASN A 106 8.98 -5.38 -0.62
N SER A 107 8.87 -6.38 0.26
CA SER A 107 8.25 -7.68 -0.08
C SER A 107 6.78 -7.55 -0.50
N ILE A 108 6.07 -6.52 -0.02
CA ILE A 108 4.67 -6.25 -0.41
C ILE A 108 4.52 -5.98 -1.91
N TYR A 109 5.60 -5.56 -2.59
CA TYR A 109 5.57 -5.31 -4.03
C TYR A 109 5.54 -6.59 -4.88
N HIS A 110 5.70 -7.78 -4.28
CA HIS A 110 5.33 -9.04 -4.92
C HIS A 110 3.83 -9.10 -5.21
N ILE A 111 3.01 -8.46 -4.37
CA ILE A 111 1.54 -8.53 -4.40
C ILE A 111 0.92 -7.32 -5.12
N THR A 112 1.46 -6.12 -4.89
CA THR A 112 0.84 -4.86 -5.33
C THR A 112 1.87 -3.90 -5.96
N ASP A 113 1.40 -2.98 -6.80
CA ASP A 113 2.22 -1.88 -7.34
C ASP A 113 2.12 -0.59 -6.52
N SER A 114 0.96 -0.32 -5.93
CA SER A 114 0.69 0.89 -5.15
C SER A 114 -0.08 0.54 -3.88
N PRO A 115 0.61 0.32 -2.75
CA PRO A 115 -0.05 0.16 -1.47
C PRO A 115 -0.59 1.50 -0.98
N SER A 116 -1.73 1.46 -0.29
CA SER A 116 -2.28 2.63 0.41
C SER A 116 -2.67 2.27 1.83
N PHE A 117 -2.69 3.25 2.73
CA PHE A 117 -3.00 2.99 4.13
C PHE A 117 -3.56 4.20 4.88
N ILE A 118 -4.32 3.91 5.92
CA ILE A 118 -4.84 4.90 6.87
C ILE A 118 -4.17 4.69 8.22
N THR A 119 -3.70 5.77 8.83
CA THR A 119 -3.09 5.76 10.17
C THR A 119 -3.34 7.07 10.91
N GLY A 120 -4.02 7.01 12.05
CA GLY A 120 -4.50 8.22 12.71
C GLY A 120 -5.42 9.00 11.76
N GLU A 121 -5.03 10.24 11.46
CA GLU A 121 -5.76 11.17 10.58
C GLU A 121 -5.19 11.17 9.16
N ASN A 122 -4.15 10.37 8.90
CA ASN A 122 -3.43 10.39 7.63
C ASN A 122 -3.93 9.29 6.71
N TYR A 123 -4.11 9.65 5.44
CA TYR A 123 -4.23 8.71 4.32
C TYR A 123 -3.00 8.84 3.44
N VAL A 124 -2.37 7.71 3.13
CA VAL A 124 -1.11 7.67 2.38
C VAL A 124 -1.24 6.71 1.22
N ILE A 125 -0.74 7.12 0.06
CA ILE A 125 -0.57 6.29 -1.13
C ILE A 125 0.93 6.26 -1.46
N LEU A 126 1.50 5.08 -1.63
CA LEU A 126 2.85 4.94 -2.19
C LEU A 126 2.74 4.65 -3.67
N ASP A 127 3.47 5.39 -4.48
CA ASP A 127 3.44 5.29 -5.94
C ASP A 127 4.87 5.22 -6.49
N PRO A 128 5.57 4.09 -6.29
CA PRO A 128 6.95 3.92 -6.74
C PRO A 128 7.14 3.97 -8.27
N HIS A 129 6.06 3.86 -9.04
CA HIS A 129 6.11 4.04 -10.50
C HIS A 129 6.00 5.49 -10.93
N GLU A 130 5.61 6.37 -10.01
CA GLU A 130 5.27 7.77 -10.29
C GLU A 130 4.18 7.90 -11.37
N TRP A 131 3.18 7.01 -11.33
CA TRP A 131 2.08 7.04 -12.29
C TRP A 131 1.09 8.18 -12.02
N TYR A 132 0.99 8.59 -10.75
CA TYR A 132 0.02 9.53 -10.19
C TYR A 132 0.71 10.58 -9.30
N PHE A 133 1.71 10.20 -8.50
CA PHE A 133 2.37 11.06 -7.53
C PHE A 133 3.89 10.95 -7.62
N ASP A 134 4.63 11.94 -7.11
CA ASP A 134 6.11 11.93 -7.05
C ASP A 134 6.62 10.96 -5.96
N GLY A 135 6.47 9.66 -6.20
CA GLY A 135 6.82 8.56 -5.30
C GLY A 135 5.74 8.19 -4.28
N GLY A 136 4.83 9.11 -4.00
CA GLY A 136 3.69 8.92 -3.10
C GLY A 136 3.10 10.23 -2.61
N VAL A 137 2.02 10.16 -1.85
CA VAL A 137 1.33 11.32 -1.29
C VAL A 137 0.74 11.03 0.08
N LYS A 138 0.65 12.06 0.92
CA LYS A 138 0.03 12.03 2.24
C LYS A 138 -1.03 13.12 2.33
N PHE A 139 -2.22 12.75 2.76
CA PHE A 139 -3.34 13.65 3.03
C PHE A 139 -3.80 13.56 4.47
N ASN A 140 -4.38 14.64 5.01
CA ASN A 140 -5.19 14.55 6.22
C ASN A 140 -6.65 14.30 5.81
N PHE A 141 -7.09 13.05 5.81
CA PHE A 141 -8.42 12.71 5.27
C PHE A 141 -9.57 13.24 6.13
N VAL A 142 -9.30 13.62 7.39
CA VAL A 142 -10.30 14.16 8.31
C VAL A 142 -10.46 15.67 8.10
N ASP A 143 -9.35 16.41 8.13
CA ASP A 143 -9.37 17.88 7.96
C ASP A 143 -9.81 18.27 6.54
N ASP A 144 -9.36 17.51 5.54
CA ASP A 144 -9.70 17.74 4.13
C ASP A 144 -11.05 17.11 3.73
N ASN A 145 -11.70 16.38 4.66
CA ASN A 145 -12.99 15.72 4.44
C ASN A 145 -13.03 14.81 3.20
N LEU A 146 -11.91 14.13 2.91
CA LEU A 146 -11.70 13.41 1.64
C LEU A 146 -12.67 12.26 1.43
N ALA A 147 -13.16 11.63 2.51
CA ALA A 147 -14.12 10.53 2.39
C ALA A 147 -15.51 11.00 1.93
N GLU A 148 -15.86 12.27 2.14
CA GLU A 148 -17.09 12.86 1.59
C GLU A 148 -16.91 13.27 0.13
N GLU A 149 -15.74 13.80 -0.22
CA GLU A 149 -15.43 14.27 -1.58
C GLU A 149 -15.13 13.11 -2.55
N TYR A 150 -14.45 12.07 -2.06
CA TYR A 150 -13.99 10.91 -2.82
C TYR A 150 -14.44 9.58 -2.19
N PRO A 151 -15.74 9.33 -2.00
CA PRO A 151 -16.25 8.16 -1.29
C PRO A 151 -15.78 6.83 -1.86
N ASP A 152 -15.60 6.72 -3.17
CA ASP A 152 -15.14 5.49 -3.80
C ASP A 152 -13.67 5.19 -3.46
N GLN A 153 -12.85 6.22 -3.20
CA GLN A 153 -11.45 6.07 -2.79
C GLN A 153 -11.32 5.44 -1.39
N PHE A 154 -12.28 5.75 -0.50
CA PHE A 154 -12.24 5.34 0.91
C PHE A 154 -13.12 4.12 1.22
N ALA A 155 -14.12 3.83 0.39
CA ALA A 155 -14.97 2.64 0.53
C ALA A 155 -14.19 1.33 0.77
N PRO A 156 -13.04 1.07 0.11
CA PRO A 156 -12.29 -0.17 0.30
C PRO A 156 -11.66 -0.37 1.68
N PHE A 157 -11.57 0.67 2.51
CA PHE A 157 -11.04 0.54 3.87
C PHE A 157 -12.08 0.00 4.86
N GLY A 158 -13.38 0.08 4.55
CA GLY A 158 -14.44 -0.49 5.39
C GLY A 158 -14.49 0.05 6.83
N ILE A 159 -13.90 1.22 7.08
CA ILE A 159 -13.90 1.92 8.37
C ILE A 159 -14.57 3.29 8.24
N PRO A 160 -15.08 3.87 9.33
CA PRO A 160 -15.48 5.27 9.32
C PRO A 160 -14.27 6.18 9.06
N CYS A 161 -14.29 6.90 7.94
CA CYS A 161 -13.26 7.85 7.53
C CYS A 161 -13.68 9.31 7.80
N ASP A 162 -14.50 9.53 8.83
CA ASP A 162 -14.97 10.83 9.32
C ASP A 162 -14.20 11.33 10.54
N ARG A 163 -13.18 10.57 10.98
CA ARG A 163 -12.40 10.80 12.20
C ARG A 163 -11.09 10.00 12.19
N SER A 164 -10.20 10.37 13.09
CA SER A 164 -8.94 9.65 13.34
C SER A 164 -9.15 8.14 13.60
N PHE A 165 -8.42 7.31 12.86
CA PHE A 165 -8.36 5.87 13.04
C PHE A 165 -7.33 5.47 14.10
N LYS A 166 -7.75 4.68 15.08
CA LYS A 166 -6.89 4.23 16.19
C LYS A 166 -6.05 3.01 15.82
N GLY A 167 -5.08 3.21 14.94
CA GLY A 167 -4.16 2.18 14.47
C GLY A 167 -3.69 2.47 13.06
N THR A 168 -3.22 1.43 12.38
CA THR A 168 -2.85 1.47 10.95
C THR A 168 -3.60 0.38 10.20
N LEU A 169 -4.21 0.74 9.06
CA LEU A 169 -4.85 -0.20 8.14
C LEU A 169 -4.22 -0.03 6.76
N PHE A 170 -3.42 -1.01 6.36
CA PHE A 170 -2.89 -1.14 5.02
C PHE A 170 -3.87 -1.84 4.11
N ARG A 171 -3.87 -1.38 2.86
CA ARG A 171 -4.51 -2.00 1.72
C ARG A 171 -3.45 -2.24 0.63
N TYR A 172 -3.35 -3.49 0.21
CA TYR A 172 -2.48 -3.94 -0.87
C TYR A 172 -3.36 -4.49 -2.01
N PRO A 173 -3.84 -3.62 -2.94
CA PRO A 173 -4.61 -4.05 -4.10
C PRO A 173 -3.82 -5.10 -4.90
N LEU A 174 -4.43 -6.23 -5.21
CA LEU A 174 -3.73 -7.30 -5.94
C LEU A 174 -3.46 -6.82 -7.36
N ARG A 175 -2.21 -6.96 -7.82
CA ARG A 175 -1.82 -6.67 -9.20
C ARG A 175 -2.70 -7.45 -10.17
N THR A 176 -3.28 -6.77 -11.16
CA THR A 176 -4.08 -7.41 -12.21
C THR A 176 -3.21 -7.89 -13.37
N ASP A 177 -3.80 -8.68 -14.27
CA ASP A 177 -3.10 -9.09 -15.50
C ASP A 177 -2.79 -7.86 -16.37
N GLU A 178 -3.68 -6.85 -16.39
CA GLU A 178 -3.46 -5.57 -17.05
C GLU A 178 -2.31 -4.78 -16.41
N ASP A 179 -2.28 -4.66 -15.08
CA ASP A 179 -1.21 -3.94 -14.36
C ASP A 179 0.15 -4.59 -14.58
N SER A 180 0.20 -5.93 -14.70
CA SER A 180 1.45 -6.67 -14.92
C SER A 180 2.16 -6.34 -16.22
N ILE A 181 1.44 -5.84 -17.22
CA ILE A 181 1.98 -5.40 -18.52
C ILE A 181 2.73 -4.09 -18.36
N ASP A 182 2.18 -3.16 -17.58
CA ASP A 182 2.73 -1.81 -17.37
C ASP A 182 3.75 -1.77 -16.22
N SER A 183 3.65 -2.69 -15.26
CA SER A 183 4.47 -2.67 -14.05
C SER A 183 5.94 -2.92 -14.34
N LYS A 184 6.76 -1.90 -14.07
CA LYS A 184 8.21 -2.00 -14.03
C LYS A 184 8.73 -2.71 -12.77
N ILE A 185 7.88 -3.06 -11.82
CA ILE A 185 8.27 -3.67 -10.53
C ILE A 185 8.20 -5.19 -10.58
N SER A 186 7.08 -5.75 -11.04
CA SER A 186 6.88 -7.20 -11.13
C SER A 186 5.80 -7.53 -12.17
N ASP A 187 6.01 -8.61 -12.91
CA ASP A 187 5.01 -9.22 -13.81
C ASP A 187 4.21 -10.34 -13.11
N LYS A 188 4.52 -10.63 -11.84
CA LYS A 188 3.82 -11.65 -11.06
C LYS A 188 2.46 -11.14 -10.57
N VAL A 189 1.42 -11.93 -10.85
CA VAL A 189 0.04 -11.69 -10.46
C VAL A 189 -0.35 -12.72 -9.40
N TYR A 190 -0.90 -12.25 -8.28
CA TYR A 190 -1.51 -13.09 -7.26
C TYR A 190 -3.03 -13.06 -7.40
N LYS A 191 -3.66 -14.24 -7.55
CA LYS A 191 -5.12 -14.38 -7.44
C LYS A 191 -5.54 -14.50 -5.97
N PRO A 192 -6.78 -14.13 -5.60
CA PRO A 192 -7.24 -14.24 -4.22
C PRO A 192 -7.04 -15.64 -3.59
N ASP A 193 -7.24 -16.71 -4.37
CA ASP A 193 -7.03 -18.08 -3.90
C ASP A 193 -5.56 -18.35 -3.52
N GLU A 194 -4.60 -17.74 -4.22
CA GLU A 194 -3.18 -17.88 -3.88
C GLU A 194 -2.82 -17.11 -2.59
N ILE A 195 -3.46 -15.97 -2.35
CA ILE A 195 -3.35 -15.26 -1.06
C ILE A 195 -3.99 -16.09 0.07
N LEU A 196 -5.12 -16.74 -0.19
CA LEU A 196 -5.74 -17.64 0.77
C LEU A 196 -4.83 -18.84 1.09
N GLU A 197 -4.14 -19.40 0.09
CA GLU A 197 -3.10 -20.41 0.33
C GLU A 197 -1.94 -19.88 1.17
N MET A 198 -1.54 -18.62 0.99
CA MET A 198 -0.52 -18.00 1.85
C MET A 198 -0.99 -17.95 3.30
N PHE A 199 -2.26 -17.63 3.57
CA PHE A 199 -2.83 -17.67 4.93
C PHE A 199 -2.80 -19.07 5.53
N HIS A 200 -3.06 -20.11 4.74
CA HIS A 200 -3.01 -21.50 5.22
C HIS A 200 -1.58 -21.99 5.52
N LYS A 201 -0.56 -21.41 4.88
CA LYS A 201 0.86 -21.75 5.05
C LYS A 201 1.57 -20.90 6.13
N PHE A 202 0.95 -19.81 6.56
CA PHE A 202 1.47 -18.87 7.55
C PHE A 202 1.45 -19.44 8.97
#